data_AF-A0A355YLV5-F1
#
_entry.id   AF-A0A355YLV5-F1
#
_cell.length_a   1.000
_cell.length_b   1.000
_cell.length_c   1.000
_cell.angle_alpha   90.00
_cell.angle_beta   90.00
_cell.angle_gamma   90.00
#
_symmetry.space_group_name_H-M   'P 1'
#
loop_
_entity.id
_entity.type
_entity.pdbx_description
1 polymer ?
#
loop_
_entity_poly.entity_id
_entity_poly.type
_entity_poly.pdbx_seq_one_letter_code
_entity_poly.pdbx_strand_id
1 'polypeptide(L)'
;MLSTAEICRLFFFLDKKKRIPGWFYMGAAGMVTAAYLLYYGLIWDHVPMNFIQVPVSFLGLAAYMTNPERKKRIFICWYLPALFITYLIHMAADTGILAVSSAYWLVSASSVYLLWDHLKTWKKPSAACVLFFCVCGIQILTTARLRVTYVWGDDPLPALNAPMTEGPMKGIRTTKENQELYQETLSDMQSLGLTKDSRLLVAGLAPWIYLDADARAASYTTWEIPAEGSLLARYYEQAHEMPDLVYIPELIEDPLETELAGYFEEAGYTPVEMKRGVAMLRNHT
;
A
#
# COMPACT_ATOMS: atom_id res chain seq x y z
N MET A 1 16.70 1.90 -9.55
CA MET A 1 17.14 0.62 -10.17
C MET A 1 16.25 0.37 -11.38
N LEU A 2 16.80 0.33 -12.60
CA LEU A 2 16.04 -0.10 -13.78
C LEU A 2 15.62 -1.57 -13.56
N SER A 3 14.32 -1.84 -13.61
CA SER A 3 13.81 -3.20 -13.56
C SER A 3 14.38 -4.01 -14.73
N THR A 4 14.64 -5.29 -14.54
CA THR A 4 15.15 -6.18 -15.59
C THR A 4 14.23 -6.25 -16.82
N ALA A 5 12.95 -5.90 -16.66
CA ALA A 5 12.00 -5.70 -17.75
C ALA A 5 12.33 -4.47 -18.62
N GLU A 6 12.82 -3.38 -18.03
CA GLU A 6 13.33 -2.20 -18.75
C GLU A 6 14.65 -2.51 -19.47
N ILE A 7 15.51 -3.35 -18.87
CA ILE A 7 16.71 -3.87 -19.54
C ILE A 7 16.34 -4.73 -20.75
N CYS A 8 15.36 -5.62 -20.63
CA CYS A 8 14.86 -6.41 -21.75
C CYS A 8 14.21 -5.54 -22.85
N ARG A 9 13.51 -4.46 -22.49
CA ARG A 9 13.01 -3.46 -23.46
C ARG A 9 14.16 -2.75 -24.16
N LEU A 10 15.20 -2.34 -23.44
CA LEU A 10 16.39 -1.71 -24.01
C LEU A 10 17.04 -2.66 -25.04
N PHE A 11 17.24 -3.92 -24.67
CA PHE A 11 17.77 -4.95 -25.58
C PHE A 11 16.86 -5.23 -26.77
N PHE A 12 15.54 -5.18 -26.62
CA PHE A 12 14.59 -5.35 -27.73
C PHE A 12 14.60 -4.16 -28.70
N PHE A 13 14.67 -2.93 -28.19
CA PHE A 13 14.79 -1.72 -29.03
C PHE A 13 16.18 -1.59 -29.68
N LEU A 14 17.23 -2.11 -29.04
CA LEU A 14 18.58 -2.18 -29.58
C LEU A 14 18.74 -3.32 -30.61
N ASP A 15 18.00 -4.43 -30.47
CA ASP A 15 17.94 -5.49 -31.47
C ASP A 15 16.98 -5.15 -32.64
N LYS A 16 17.21 -4.00 -33.29
CA LYS A 16 16.46 -3.57 -34.48
C LYS A 16 16.48 -4.60 -35.63
N LYS A 17 17.49 -5.49 -35.63
CA LYS A 17 17.66 -6.55 -36.64
C LYS A 17 17.03 -7.89 -36.23
N LYS A 18 16.40 -8.00 -35.04
CA LYS A 18 15.81 -9.23 -34.50
C LYS A 18 16.75 -10.44 -34.56
N ARG A 19 18.03 -10.22 -34.22
CA ARG A 19 19.05 -11.28 -34.21
C ARG A 19 18.83 -12.27 -33.07
N ILE A 20 18.18 -11.84 -31.99
CA ILE A 20 17.85 -12.68 -30.85
C ILE A 20 16.46 -13.32 -31.07
N PRO A 21 16.33 -14.65 -30.94
CA PRO A 21 15.04 -15.31 -31.08
C PRO A 21 14.03 -14.86 -30.02
N GLY A 22 12.76 -14.68 -30.40
CA GLY A 22 11.68 -14.27 -29.48
C GLY A 22 11.54 -15.14 -28.23
N TRP A 23 11.81 -16.44 -28.33
CA TRP A 23 11.74 -17.36 -27.18
C TRP A 23 12.78 -17.06 -26.10
N PHE A 24 13.92 -16.45 -26.44
CA PHE A 24 14.96 -16.07 -25.48
C PHE A 24 14.48 -14.91 -24.60
N TYR A 25 13.89 -13.88 -25.22
CA TYR A 25 13.27 -12.76 -24.50
C TYR A 25 12.15 -13.24 -23.56
N MET A 26 11.33 -14.19 -24.03
CA MET A 26 10.26 -14.78 -23.23
C MET A 26 10.78 -15.63 -22.07
N GLY A 27 11.83 -16.40 -22.28
CA GLY A 27 12.49 -17.17 -21.21
C GLY A 27 13.08 -16.25 -20.14
N ALA A 28 13.80 -15.20 -20.55
CA ALA A 28 14.36 -14.21 -19.63
C ALA A 28 13.27 -13.45 -18.86
N ALA A 29 12.24 -12.94 -19.57
CA ALA A 29 11.12 -12.26 -18.93
C ALA A 29 10.36 -13.20 -17.98
N GLY A 30 10.14 -14.45 -18.37
CA GLY A 30 9.48 -15.46 -17.54
C GLY A 30 10.26 -15.78 -16.27
N MET A 31 11.59 -15.91 -16.35
CA MET A 31 12.43 -16.11 -15.16
C MET A 31 12.38 -14.91 -14.21
N VAL A 32 12.43 -13.69 -14.74
CA VAL A 32 12.33 -12.46 -13.93
C VAL A 32 10.95 -12.36 -13.29
N THR A 33 9.89 -12.64 -14.03
CA THR A 33 8.52 -12.70 -13.50
C THR A 33 8.42 -13.73 -12.37
N ALA A 34 8.93 -14.95 -12.57
CA ALA A 34 8.91 -15.97 -11.54
C ALA A 34 9.71 -15.56 -10.30
N ALA A 35 10.91 -15.01 -10.47
CA ALA A 35 11.75 -14.54 -9.35
C ALA A 35 11.05 -13.42 -8.56
N TYR A 36 10.43 -12.46 -9.24
CA TYR A 36 9.67 -11.38 -8.59
C TYR A 36 8.47 -11.94 -7.82
N LEU A 37 7.69 -12.84 -8.43
CA LEU A 37 6.54 -13.45 -7.77
C LEU A 37 6.93 -14.29 -6.55
N LEU A 38 8.06 -15.01 -6.62
CA LEU A 38 8.57 -15.76 -5.47
C LEU A 38 9.09 -14.82 -4.37
N TYR A 39 9.80 -13.76 -4.73
CA TYR A 39 10.32 -12.79 -3.76
C TYR A 39 9.18 -12.09 -3.01
N TYR A 40 8.27 -11.45 -3.73
CA TYR A 40 7.14 -10.76 -3.10
C TYR A 40 6.10 -11.74 -2.55
N GLY A 41 5.95 -12.93 -3.12
CA GLY A 41 4.97 -13.91 -2.65
C GLY A 41 5.39 -14.70 -1.41
N LEU A 42 6.70 -14.84 -1.15
CA LEU A 42 7.22 -15.76 -0.12
C LEU A 42 8.20 -15.12 0.86
N ILE A 43 8.93 -14.07 0.46
CA ILE A 43 10.05 -13.51 1.23
C ILE A 43 9.69 -12.13 1.78
N TRP A 44 9.02 -11.30 1.00
CA TRP A 44 8.74 -9.92 1.37
C TRP A 44 7.47 -9.82 2.20
N ASP A 45 7.59 -9.32 3.43
CA ASP A 45 6.46 -9.25 4.36
C ASP A 45 5.69 -7.92 4.31
N HIS A 46 6.26 -6.86 3.72
CA HIS A 46 5.62 -5.53 3.67
C HIS A 46 4.82 -5.27 2.37
N VAL A 47 3.50 -5.33 2.47
CA VAL A 47 2.56 -5.07 1.36
C VAL A 47 2.75 -5.95 0.09
N PRO A 48 3.10 -7.23 0.22
CA PRO A 48 3.38 -8.09 -0.94
C PRO A 48 2.18 -8.29 -1.88
N MET A 49 0.96 -8.22 -1.35
CA MET A 49 -0.28 -8.54 -2.07
C MET A 49 -0.46 -7.71 -3.35
N ASN A 50 -0.11 -6.43 -3.31
CA ASN A 50 -0.31 -5.53 -4.44
C ASN A 50 0.82 -5.70 -5.46
N PHE A 51 2.06 -5.87 -5.01
CA PHE A 51 3.22 -5.99 -5.88
C PHE A 51 3.22 -7.24 -6.75
N ILE A 52 2.71 -8.37 -6.24
CA ILE A 52 2.61 -9.60 -7.04
C ILE A 52 1.68 -9.47 -8.26
N GLN A 53 0.87 -8.42 -8.35
CA GLN A 53 0.00 -8.18 -9.52
C GLN A 53 0.78 -7.59 -10.71
N VAL A 54 1.95 -7.00 -10.50
CA VAL A 54 2.67 -6.22 -11.50
C VAL A 54 3.44 -7.08 -12.54
N PRO A 55 4.19 -8.13 -12.17
CA PRO A 55 5.17 -8.76 -13.08
C PRO A 55 4.56 -9.42 -14.32
N VAL A 56 3.37 -9.99 -14.19
CA VAL A 56 2.67 -10.65 -15.31
C VAL A 56 2.32 -9.64 -16.39
N SER A 57 2.06 -8.39 -16.03
CA SER A 57 1.78 -7.30 -16.98
C SER A 57 2.93 -7.06 -17.97
N PHE A 58 4.17 -7.17 -17.50
CA PHE A 58 5.35 -6.98 -18.33
C PHE A 58 5.68 -8.22 -19.16
N LEU A 59 5.38 -9.42 -18.64
CA LEU A 59 5.49 -10.65 -19.41
C LEU A 59 4.50 -10.67 -20.59
N GLY A 60 3.27 -10.19 -20.39
CA GLY A 60 2.29 -10.05 -21.49
C GLY A 60 2.71 -9.02 -22.54
N LEU A 61 3.33 -7.91 -22.12
CA LEU A 61 3.91 -6.94 -23.05
C LEU A 61 5.02 -7.56 -23.88
N ALA A 62 5.95 -8.29 -23.23
CA ALA A 62 7.02 -9.00 -23.93
C ALA A 62 6.43 -9.99 -24.95
N ALA A 63 5.43 -10.78 -24.54
CA ALA A 63 4.73 -11.71 -25.41
C ALA A 63 4.10 -11.00 -26.62
N TYR A 64 3.43 -9.87 -26.42
CA TYR A 64 2.87 -9.08 -27.52
C TYR A 64 3.95 -8.55 -28.47
N MET A 65 5.08 -8.06 -27.95
CA MET A 65 6.17 -7.51 -28.75
C MET A 65 6.90 -8.58 -29.57
N THR A 66 7.08 -9.79 -29.02
CA THR A 66 7.78 -10.89 -29.69
C THR A 66 6.87 -11.75 -30.57
N ASN A 67 5.54 -11.66 -30.41
CA ASN A 67 4.59 -12.41 -31.23
C ASN A 67 4.56 -11.87 -32.68
N PRO A 68 4.78 -12.72 -33.70
CA PRO A 68 4.57 -12.35 -35.11
C PRO A 68 3.09 -12.06 -35.43
N GLU A 69 2.16 -12.76 -34.79
CA GLU A 69 0.71 -12.72 -35.06
C GLU A 69 -0.04 -11.86 -34.02
N ARG A 70 0.45 -10.65 -33.79
CA ARG A 70 -0.03 -9.76 -32.72
C ARG A 70 -1.55 -9.54 -32.74
N LYS A 71 -2.24 -9.91 -31.67
CA LYS A 71 -3.66 -9.57 -31.44
C LYS A 71 -3.85 -8.10 -31.05
N LYS A 72 -3.79 -7.21 -32.05
CA LYS A 72 -3.92 -5.75 -31.86
C LYS A 72 -5.18 -5.35 -31.10
N ARG A 73 -6.32 -6.02 -31.35
CA ARG A 73 -7.60 -5.71 -30.67
C ARG A 73 -7.50 -5.92 -29.15
N ILE A 74 -6.89 -7.01 -28.70
CA ILE A 74 -6.72 -7.26 -27.26
C ILE A 74 -5.76 -6.24 -26.65
N PHE A 75 -4.65 -5.95 -27.34
CA PHE A 75 -3.70 -4.97 -26.85
C PHE A 75 -4.30 -3.55 -26.75
N ILE A 76 -5.01 -3.09 -27.78
CA ILE A 76 -5.57 -1.73 -27.85
C ILE A 76 -6.84 -1.57 -27.02
N CYS A 77 -7.71 -2.58 -26.94
CA CYS A 77 -8.99 -2.46 -26.24
C CYS A 77 -8.94 -2.96 -24.78
N TRP A 78 -7.91 -3.71 -24.38
CA TRP A 78 -7.80 -4.23 -23.00
C TRP A 78 -6.50 -3.82 -22.33
N TYR A 79 -5.34 -4.11 -22.93
CA TYR A 79 -4.06 -3.84 -22.28
C TYR A 79 -3.78 -2.34 -22.10
N LEU A 80 -3.91 -1.53 -23.17
CA LEU A 80 -3.69 -0.08 -23.09
C LEU A 80 -4.73 0.65 -22.23
N PRO A 81 -6.04 0.36 -22.31
CA PRO A 81 -7.02 0.98 -21.43
C PRO A 81 -6.82 0.57 -19.97
N ALA A 82 -6.44 -0.68 -19.69
CA ALA A 82 -6.08 -1.11 -18.33
C ALA A 82 -4.89 -0.31 -17.79
N LEU A 83 -3.83 -0.11 -18.59
CA LEU A 83 -2.70 0.74 -18.20
C LEU A 83 -3.12 2.19 -17.97
N PHE A 84 -4.01 2.72 -18.81
CA PHE A 84 -4.53 4.07 -18.65
C PHE A 84 -5.34 4.20 -17.35
N ILE A 85 -6.17 3.21 -17.01
CA ILE A 85 -6.88 3.17 -15.73
C ILE A 85 -5.90 3.12 -14.56
N THR A 86 -4.83 2.32 -14.65
CA THR A 86 -3.77 2.31 -13.63
C THR A 86 -3.14 3.70 -13.45
N TYR A 87 -2.93 4.45 -14.54
CA TYR A 87 -2.47 5.84 -14.48
C TYR A 87 -3.50 6.79 -13.85
N LEU A 88 -4.79 6.66 -14.20
CA LEU A 88 -5.85 7.46 -13.57
C LEU A 88 -5.94 7.20 -12.06
N ILE A 89 -5.78 5.93 -11.63
CA ILE A 89 -5.73 5.57 -10.21
C ILE A 89 -4.51 6.18 -9.53
N HIS A 90 -3.34 6.20 -10.20
CA HIS A 90 -2.17 6.91 -9.68
C HIS A 90 -2.45 8.39 -9.39
N MET A 91 -3.16 9.05 -10.31
CA MET A 91 -3.49 10.47 -10.18
C MET A 91 -4.58 10.74 -9.12
N ALA A 92 -5.43 9.77 -8.85
CA ALA A 92 -6.57 9.92 -7.94
C ALA A 92 -6.28 9.45 -6.50
N ALA A 93 -5.25 8.62 -6.29
CA ALA A 93 -4.94 8.03 -4.99
C ALA A 93 -3.71 8.67 -4.34
N ASP A 94 -3.81 8.91 -3.04
CA ASP A 94 -2.75 9.39 -2.15
C ASP A 94 -1.85 8.26 -1.62
N THR A 95 -2.31 7.01 -1.64
CA THR A 95 -1.53 5.82 -1.23
C THR A 95 -0.40 5.40 -2.19
N GLY A 96 -0.13 6.23 -3.21
CA GLY A 96 1.04 6.11 -4.08
C GLY A 96 1.16 4.75 -4.78
N ILE A 97 2.31 4.09 -4.62
CA ILE A 97 2.63 2.82 -5.31
C ILE A 97 1.66 1.69 -4.97
N LEU A 98 0.99 1.74 -3.81
CA LEU A 98 0.07 0.72 -3.36
C LEU A 98 -1.20 0.67 -4.21
N ALA A 99 -1.82 1.83 -4.44
CA ALA A 99 -2.97 1.96 -5.33
C ALA A 99 -2.60 1.54 -6.76
N VAL A 100 -1.46 2.02 -7.26
CA VAL A 100 -1.00 1.73 -8.62
C VAL A 100 -0.77 0.24 -8.81
N SER A 101 0.01 -0.39 -7.92
CA SER A 101 0.31 -1.83 -8.00
C SER A 101 -0.93 -2.70 -7.83
N SER A 102 -1.90 -2.29 -7.01
CA SER A 102 -3.19 -2.98 -6.92
C SER A 102 -3.90 -2.98 -8.27
N ALA A 103 -3.95 -1.84 -8.98
CA ALA A 103 -4.65 -1.69 -10.26
C ALA A 103 -4.07 -2.51 -11.42
N TYR A 104 -2.84 -3.00 -11.29
CA TYR A 104 -2.19 -3.82 -12.32
C TYR A 104 -2.90 -5.17 -12.56
N TRP A 105 -3.83 -5.60 -11.70
CA TRP A 105 -4.61 -6.82 -11.92
C TRP A 105 -5.33 -6.82 -13.29
N LEU A 106 -5.84 -5.65 -13.74
CA LEU A 106 -6.49 -5.48 -15.06
C LEU A 106 -5.50 -5.72 -16.21
N VAL A 107 -4.31 -5.14 -16.09
CA VAL A 107 -3.26 -5.26 -17.10
C VAL A 107 -2.75 -6.70 -17.15
N SER A 108 -2.56 -7.31 -15.98
CA SER A 108 -2.12 -8.70 -15.83
C SER A 108 -3.14 -9.71 -16.38
N ALA A 109 -4.44 -9.47 -16.22
CA ALA A 109 -5.48 -10.31 -16.83
C ALA A 109 -5.36 -10.34 -18.36
N SER A 110 -5.25 -9.18 -19.02
CA SER A 110 -5.04 -9.11 -20.48
C SER A 110 -3.69 -9.73 -20.90
N SER A 111 -2.69 -9.64 -20.04
CA SER A 111 -1.34 -10.17 -20.27
C SER A 111 -1.29 -11.69 -20.28
N VAL A 112 -2.08 -12.37 -19.44
CA VAL A 112 -2.22 -13.83 -19.48
C VAL A 112 -2.73 -14.30 -20.84
N TYR A 113 -3.70 -13.59 -21.43
CA TYR A 113 -4.19 -13.90 -22.77
C TYR A 113 -3.11 -13.69 -23.83
N LEU A 114 -2.42 -12.55 -23.81
CA LEU A 114 -1.35 -12.22 -24.76
C LEU A 114 -0.19 -13.23 -24.68
N LEU A 115 0.14 -13.67 -23.47
CA LEU A 115 1.11 -14.72 -23.23
C LEU A 115 0.66 -16.03 -23.87
N TRP A 116 -0.55 -16.49 -23.58
CA TRP A 116 -1.10 -17.73 -24.14
C TRP A 116 -1.14 -17.70 -25.68
N ASP A 117 -1.59 -16.60 -26.26
CA ASP A 117 -1.65 -16.41 -27.71
C ASP A 117 -0.25 -16.51 -28.35
N HIS A 118 0.77 -15.88 -27.75
CA HIS A 118 2.14 -16.01 -28.24
C HIS A 118 2.68 -17.44 -28.11
N LEU A 119 2.43 -18.10 -26.99
CA LEU A 119 2.98 -19.43 -26.72
C LEU A 119 2.43 -20.51 -27.66
N LYS A 120 1.23 -20.34 -28.22
CA LYS A 120 0.69 -21.21 -29.28
C LYS A 120 1.53 -21.21 -30.57
N THR A 121 2.28 -20.14 -30.82
CA THR A 121 3.14 -20.03 -32.01
C THR A 121 4.46 -20.80 -31.87
N TRP A 122 4.76 -21.35 -30.69
CA TRP A 122 6.01 -22.04 -30.44
C TRP A 122 6.00 -23.45 -31.04
N LYS A 123 7.12 -23.83 -31.68
CA LYS A 123 7.30 -25.18 -32.27
C LYS A 123 7.29 -26.31 -31.23
N LYS A 124 7.62 -26.00 -29.97
CA LYS A 124 7.64 -26.96 -28.85
C LYS A 124 6.48 -26.66 -27.89
N PRO A 125 5.30 -27.29 -28.08
CA PRO A 125 4.12 -26.99 -27.27
C PRO A 125 4.29 -27.35 -25.79
N SER A 126 5.10 -28.38 -25.48
CA SER A 126 5.40 -28.76 -24.09
C SER A 126 6.12 -27.66 -23.31
N ALA A 127 7.16 -27.04 -23.89
CA ALA A 127 7.89 -25.94 -23.25
C ALA A 127 7.01 -24.69 -23.07
N ALA A 128 6.15 -24.41 -24.05
CA ALA A 128 5.15 -23.35 -23.97
C ALA A 128 4.15 -23.59 -22.83
N CYS A 129 3.57 -24.79 -22.75
CA CYS A 129 2.68 -25.17 -21.65
C CYS A 129 3.37 -25.07 -20.29
N VAL A 130 4.61 -25.58 -20.16
CA VAL A 130 5.37 -25.51 -18.91
C VAL A 130 5.54 -24.06 -18.47
N LEU A 131 6.01 -23.15 -19.34
CA LEU A 131 6.18 -21.75 -18.97
C LEU A 131 4.84 -21.11 -18.53
N PHE A 132 3.77 -21.34 -19.31
CA PHE A 132 2.45 -20.78 -19.01
C PHE A 132 1.92 -21.26 -17.64
N PHE A 133 1.89 -22.58 -17.43
CA PHE A 133 1.37 -23.15 -16.19
C PHE A 133 2.26 -22.87 -14.99
N CYS A 134 3.59 -22.77 -15.17
CA CYS A 134 4.49 -22.34 -14.09
C CYS A 134 4.20 -20.90 -13.67
N VAL A 135 4.12 -19.95 -14.60
CA VAL A 135 3.85 -18.55 -14.26
C VAL A 135 2.47 -18.38 -13.62
N CYS A 136 1.43 -18.95 -14.25
CA CYS A 136 0.07 -18.90 -13.71
C CYS A 136 -0.04 -19.62 -12.36
N GLY A 137 0.62 -20.77 -12.21
CA GLY A 137 0.65 -21.54 -10.98
C GLY A 137 1.33 -20.76 -9.85
N ILE A 138 2.52 -20.19 -10.08
CA ILE A 138 3.23 -19.36 -9.09
C ILE A 138 2.36 -18.15 -8.72
N GLN A 139 1.75 -17.45 -9.70
CA GLN A 139 0.87 -16.31 -9.43
C GLN A 139 -0.30 -16.71 -8.52
N ILE A 140 -1.03 -17.77 -8.86
CA ILE A 140 -2.20 -18.21 -8.10
C ILE A 140 -1.80 -18.68 -6.70
N LEU A 141 -0.74 -19.49 -6.58
CA LEU A 141 -0.31 -20.03 -5.30
C LEU A 141 0.22 -18.94 -4.36
N THR A 142 1.02 -18.00 -4.87
CA THR A 142 1.51 -16.86 -4.08
C THR A 142 0.37 -15.94 -3.66
N THR A 143 -0.56 -15.62 -4.58
CA THR A 143 -1.75 -14.83 -4.24
C THR A 143 -2.60 -15.52 -3.17
N ALA A 144 -2.86 -16.83 -3.32
CA ALA A 144 -3.67 -17.60 -2.38
C ALA A 144 -3.02 -17.67 -1.00
N ARG A 145 -1.71 -17.91 -0.94
CA ARG A 145 -0.94 -17.86 0.31
C ARG A 145 -1.09 -16.50 0.97
N LEU A 146 -0.75 -15.41 0.26
CA LEU A 146 -0.83 -14.06 0.81
C LEU A 146 -2.25 -13.74 1.28
N ARG A 147 -3.31 -14.22 0.59
CA ARG A 147 -4.70 -13.97 1.01
C ARG A 147 -5.06 -14.61 2.35
N VAL A 148 -4.34 -15.66 2.72
CA VAL A 148 -4.54 -16.36 3.99
C VAL A 148 -3.58 -15.86 5.06
N THR A 149 -2.33 -15.55 4.71
CA THR A 149 -1.25 -15.34 5.69
C THR A 149 -0.88 -13.87 5.92
N TYR A 150 -1.18 -12.98 4.98
CA TYR A 150 -0.78 -11.59 5.09
C TYR A 150 -1.72 -10.82 6.03
N VAL A 151 -1.13 -10.11 7.00
CA VAL A 151 -1.84 -9.25 7.94
C VAL A 151 -1.42 -7.81 7.63
N TRP A 152 -2.41 -6.94 7.42
CA TRP A 152 -2.15 -5.53 7.13
C TRP A 152 -1.92 -4.76 8.44
N GLY A 153 -0.77 -4.08 8.55
CA GLY A 153 -0.48 -3.19 9.67
C GLY A 153 -0.14 -3.89 10.99
N ASP A 154 0.25 -5.16 10.95
CA ASP A 154 0.66 -5.95 12.11
C ASP A 154 1.64 -7.05 11.66
N ASP A 155 2.14 -7.82 12.61
CA ASP A 155 3.07 -8.92 12.36
C ASP A 155 2.43 -10.15 11.68
N PRO A 156 3.25 -11.09 11.17
CA PRO A 156 2.75 -12.33 10.59
C PRO A 156 1.90 -13.15 11.56
N LEU A 157 0.89 -13.86 11.04
CA LEU A 157 -0.09 -14.65 11.82
C LEU A 157 0.49 -15.45 13.01
N PRO A 158 1.65 -16.16 12.90
CA PRO A 158 2.18 -16.93 14.03
C PRO A 158 2.57 -16.07 15.25
N ALA A 159 2.87 -14.79 15.06
CA ALA A 159 3.24 -13.87 16.13
C ALA A 159 2.01 -13.28 16.85
N LEU A 160 0.81 -13.38 16.26
CA LEU A 160 -0.41 -12.77 16.77
C LEU A 160 -1.05 -13.60 17.88
N ASN A 161 -0.39 -13.62 19.04
CA ASN A 161 -0.74 -14.48 20.17
C ASN A 161 -1.44 -13.75 21.33
N ALA A 162 -1.42 -12.41 21.35
CA ALA A 162 -1.99 -11.59 22.42
C ALA A 162 -3.44 -11.17 22.08
N PRO A 163 -4.45 -11.49 22.92
CA PRO A 163 -5.84 -11.14 22.64
C PRO A 163 -6.19 -9.71 23.08
N MET A 164 -6.85 -8.94 22.22
CA MET A 164 -7.35 -7.61 22.55
C MET A 164 -8.65 -7.72 23.35
N THR A 165 -8.66 -7.20 24.57
CA THR A 165 -9.78 -7.36 25.52
C THR A 165 -10.72 -6.16 25.62
N GLU A 166 -10.29 -5.00 25.12
CA GLU A 166 -10.97 -3.71 25.31
C GLU A 166 -10.78 -2.75 24.12
N GLY A 167 -11.56 -1.66 24.12
CA GLY A 167 -11.62 -0.66 23.07
C GLY A 167 -12.08 -1.21 21.70
N PRO A 168 -11.89 -0.44 20.61
CA PRO A 168 -12.31 -0.78 19.26
C PRO A 168 -11.76 -2.09 18.70
N MET A 169 -10.58 -2.52 19.15
CA MET A 169 -9.92 -3.73 18.68
C MET A 169 -10.34 -5.00 19.46
N LYS A 170 -11.27 -4.90 20.40
CA LYS A 170 -11.72 -6.05 21.21
C LYS A 170 -12.15 -7.24 20.35
N GLY A 171 -11.57 -8.41 20.65
CA GLY A 171 -11.92 -9.69 20.01
C GLY A 171 -10.97 -10.15 18.91
N ILE A 172 -9.97 -9.35 18.54
CA ILE A 172 -8.88 -9.78 17.63
C ILE A 172 -7.61 -10.15 18.42
N ARG A 173 -6.59 -10.65 17.71
CA ARG A 173 -5.28 -10.93 18.29
C ARG A 173 -4.19 -10.13 17.56
N THR A 174 -3.18 -9.73 18.31
CA THR A 174 -2.02 -8.95 17.87
C THR A 174 -0.76 -9.47 18.57
N THR A 175 0.38 -8.81 18.42
CA THR A 175 1.58 -9.10 19.21
C THR A 175 1.45 -8.53 20.62
N LYS A 176 2.23 -9.05 21.56
CA LYS A 176 2.24 -8.52 22.94
C LYS A 176 2.64 -7.04 22.99
N GLU A 177 3.63 -6.66 22.19
CA GLU A 177 4.10 -5.27 22.08
C GLU A 177 3.00 -4.33 21.59
N ASN A 178 2.30 -4.69 20.50
CA ASN A 178 1.20 -3.88 19.97
C ASN A 178 -0.01 -3.83 20.93
N GLN A 179 -0.28 -4.92 21.67
CA GLN A 179 -1.29 -4.93 22.72
C GLN A 179 -0.94 -3.92 23.82
N GLU A 180 0.30 -3.93 24.32
CA GLU A 180 0.77 -3.01 25.37
C GLU A 180 0.69 -1.55 24.90
N LEU A 181 1.21 -1.26 23.70
CA LEU A 181 1.13 0.07 23.07
C LEU A 181 -0.32 0.58 23.00
N TYR A 182 -1.23 -0.26 22.52
CA TYR A 182 -2.64 0.09 22.41
C TYR A 182 -3.29 0.33 23.77
N GLN A 183 -3.05 -0.53 24.77
CA GLN A 183 -3.63 -0.38 26.10
C GLN A 183 -3.14 0.88 26.83
N GLU A 184 -1.86 1.22 26.67
CA GLU A 184 -1.31 2.44 27.23
C GLU A 184 -1.88 3.68 26.54
N THR A 185 -2.07 3.64 25.22
CA THR A 185 -2.74 4.71 24.48
C THR A 185 -4.21 4.86 24.90
N LEU A 186 -4.94 3.77 25.12
CA LEU A 186 -6.30 3.83 25.69
C LEU A 186 -6.31 4.45 27.09
N SER A 187 -5.34 4.08 27.93
CA SER A 187 -5.19 4.67 29.26
C SER A 187 -4.91 6.17 29.19
N ASP A 188 -4.11 6.63 28.22
CA ASP A 188 -3.89 8.05 27.97
C ASP A 188 -5.22 8.74 27.63
N MET A 189 -5.96 8.22 26.65
CA MET A 189 -7.24 8.80 26.22
C MET A 189 -8.27 8.89 27.34
N GLN A 190 -8.36 7.86 28.18
CA GLN A 190 -9.26 7.86 29.34
C GLN A 190 -8.86 8.92 30.38
N SER A 191 -7.56 9.12 30.59
CA SER A 191 -7.06 10.10 31.57
C SER A 191 -7.33 11.55 31.17
N LEU A 192 -7.52 11.82 29.87
CA LEU A 192 -7.82 13.14 29.33
C LEU A 192 -9.27 13.58 29.58
N GLY A 193 -10.13 12.69 30.07
CA GLY A 193 -11.50 13.04 30.49
C GLY A 193 -12.37 13.61 29.36
N LEU A 194 -12.15 13.16 28.13
CA LEU A 194 -12.86 13.64 26.95
C LEU A 194 -14.38 13.35 27.04
N THR A 195 -15.18 14.28 26.52
CA THR A 195 -16.64 14.18 26.47
C THR A 195 -17.16 14.57 25.08
N LYS A 196 -18.44 14.28 24.78
CA LYS A 196 -19.05 14.55 23.46
C LYS A 196 -19.00 15.99 22.98
N ASP A 197 -18.73 16.92 23.89
CA ASP A 197 -18.57 18.33 23.60
C ASP A 197 -17.09 18.73 23.39
N SER A 198 -16.15 17.86 23.79
CA SER A 198 -14.72 17.99 23.49
C SER A 198 -14.44 17.77 22.01
N ARG A 199 -13.48 18.52 21.48
CA ARG A 199 -13.00 18.43 20.10
C ARG A 199 -11.57 17.89 20.10
N LEU A 200 -11.39 16.73 19.48
CA LEU A 200 -10.13 16.00 19.43
C LEU A 200 -9.53 16.08 18.03
N LEU A 201 -8.24 16.39 17.95
CA LEU A 201 -7.40 16.09 16.79
C LEU A 201 -6.35 15.05 17.20
N VAL A 202 -6.17 14.04 16.36
CA VAL A 202 -5.12 13.03 16.49
C VAL A 202 -4.16 13.19 15.31
N ALA A 203 -2.88 13.38 15.60
CA ALA A 203 -1.81 13.44 14.62
C ALA A 203 -1.36 12.05 14.16
N GLY A 204 -0.79 11.97 12.96
CA GLY A 204 -0.28 10.74 12.37
C GLY A 204 -1.37 9.75 11.95
N LEU A 205 -0.99 8.48 11.82
CA LEU A 205 -1.83 7.38 11.33
C LEU A 205 -2.41 6.56 12.51
N ALA A 206 -3.30 7.18 13.29
CA ALA A 206 -3.99 6.53 14.42
C ALA A 206 -5.52 6.75 14.39
N PRO A 207 -6.21 6.40 13.28
CA PRO A 207 -7.64 6.65 13.09
C PRO A 207 -8.53 5.98 14.16
N TRP A 208 -8.05 4.87 14.73
CA TRP A 208 -8.78 4.06 15.69
C TRP A 208 -9.00 4.78 17.03
N ILE A 209 -8.19 5.79 17.37
CA ILE A 209 -8.36 6.58 18.61
C ILE A 209 -9.73 7.27 18.62
N TYR A 210 -10.18 7.79 17.48
CA TYR A 210 -11.51 8.41 17.35
C TYR A 210 -12.67 7.43 17.57
N LEU A 211 -12.44 6.12 17.49
CA LEU A 211 -13.47 5.11 17.74
C LEU A 211 -13.63 4.79 19.22
N ASP A 212 -12.60 5.08 20.04
CA ASP A 212 -12.64 4.90 21.49
C ASP A 212 -12.98 6.21 22.23
N ALA A 213 -12.44 7.34 21.75
CA ALA A 213 -12.64 8.63 22.37
C ALA A 213 -14.10 9.10 22.23
N ASP A 214 -14.73 9.44 23.35
CA ASP A 214 -16.05 10.09 23.37
C ASP A 214 -15.89 11.58 23.04
N ALA A 215 -15.36 11.93 21.87
CA ALA A 215 -15.09 13.31 21.42
C ALA A 215 -15.43 13.52 19.94
N ARG A 216 -15.64 14.76 19.53
CA ARG A 216 -15.84 15.10 18.11
C ARG A 216 -14.50 15.24 17.41
N ALA A 217 -14.39 14.71 16.19
CA ALA A 217 -13.22 14.92 15.36
C ALA A 217 -13.11 16.40 14.94
N ALA A 218 -11.95 16.99 15.19
CA ALA A 218 -11.63 18.39 14.91
C ALA A 218 -10.68 18.54 13.71
N SER A 219 -10.70 17.59 12.78
CA SER A 219 -9.79 17.51 11.64
C SER A 219 -10.56 17.34 10.32
N TYR A 220 -9.93 17.66 9.19
CA TYR A 220 -10.51 17.47 7.85
C TYR A 220 -10.55 15.99 7.41
N THR A 221 -9.80 15.13 8.09
CA THR A 221 -9.79 13.67 7.89
C THR A 221 -9.46 12.97 9.20
N THR A 222 -9.99 11.78 9.41
CA THR A 222 -9.62 10.91 10.54
C THR A 222 -8.56 9.88 10.16
N TRP A 223 -8.17 9.80 8.88
CA TRP A 223 -7.23 8.79 8.38
C TRP A 223 -5.78 9.06 8.82
N GLU A 224 -5.17 10.09 8.24
CA GLU A 224 -3.80 10.50 8.52
C GLU A 224 -3.74 12.02 8.55
N ILE A 225 -3.24 12.56 9.66
CA ILE A 225 -2.92 13.98 9.79
C ILE A 225 -1.39 14.09 9.82
N PRO A 226 -0.76 14.52 8.72
CA PRO A 226 0.69 14.70 8.70
C PRO A 226 1.14 15.65 9.81
N ALA A 227 2.27 15.34 10.44
CA ALA A 227 2.92 16.24 11.38
C ALA A 227 3.51 17.50 10.69
N GLU A 228 3.66 17.42 9.36
CA GLU A 228 4.23 18.45 8.51
C GLU A 228 3.21 18.93 7.48
N GLY A 229 3.10 20.24 7.27
CA GLY A 229 2.38 20.82 6.14
C GLY A 229 1.17 21.70 6.46
N SER A 230 0.93 22.63 5.52
CA SER A 230 -0.01 23.75 5.67
C SER A 230 -1.51 23.42 5.54
N LEU A 231 -1.90 22.18 5.22
CA LEU A 231 -3.32 21.89 4.93
C LEU A 231 -4.20 22.05 6.17
N LEU A 232 -3.70 21.67 7.34
CA LEU A 232 -4.44 21.80 8.59
C LEU A 232 -4.65 23.26 9.00
N ALA A 233 -3.62 24.11 8.86
CA ALA A 233 -3.75 25.55 9.09
C ALA A 233 -4.84 26.16 8.20
N ARG A 234 -4.81 25.83 6.89
CA ARG A 234 -5.84 26.26 5.93
C ARG A 234 -7.25 25.75 6.26
N TYR A 235 -7.35 24.57 6.85
CA TYR A 235 -8.62 24.03 7.31
C TYR A 235 -9.20 24.92 8.42
N TYR A 236 -8.42 25.34 9.41
CA TYR A 236 -8.93 26.21 10.49
C TYR A 236 -9.17 27.66 10.05
N GLU A 237 -8.43 28.18 9.09
CA GLU A 237 -8.68 29.50 8.49
C GLU A 237 -10.10 29.64 7.89
N GLN A 238 -10.71 28.54 7.46
CA GLN A 238 -12.07 28.53 6.87
C GLN A 238 -13.20 28.54 7.94
N ALA A 239 -12.93 29.17 9.09
CA ALA A 239 -13.84 29.28 10.24
C ALA A 239 -14.24 27.92 10.85
N HIS A 240 -13.38 26.92 10.75
CA HIS A 240 -13.56 25.65 11.46
C HIS A 240 -13.14 25.78 12.93
N GLU A 241 -13.84 25.05 13.78
CA GLU A 241 -13.61 25.03 15.22
C GLU A 241 -12.28 24.35 15.56
N MET A 242 -11.36 25.09 16.19
CA MET A 242 -10.06 24.59 16.69
C MET A 242 -10.24 23.49 17.74
N PRO A 243 -9.41 22.44 17.81
CA PRO A 243 -9.56 21.36 18.79
C PRO A 243 -9.48 21.87 20.24
N ASP A 244 -10.08 21.18 21.19
CA ASP A 244 -9.77 21.39 22.62
C ASP A 244 -8.50 20.64 23.00
N LEU A 245 -8.24 19.52 22.30
CA LEU A 245 -7.11 18.64 22.54
C LEU A 245 -6.49 18.16 21.22
N VAL A 246 -5.18 18.22 21.13
CA VAL A 246 -4.39 17.60 20.07
C VAL A 246 -3.56 16.48 20.68
N TYR A 247 -3.76 15.23 20.23
CA TYR A 247 -2.94 14.11 20.65
C TYR A 247 -1.93 13.76 19.55
N ILE A 248 -0.65 13.76 19.92
CA ILE A 248 0.46 13.42 19.04
C ILE A 248 1.09 12.11 19.57
N PRO A 249 0.82 10.96 18.94
CA PRO A 249 1.37 9.69 19.38
C PRO A 249 2.91 9.66 19.32
N GLU A 250 3.55 8.90 20.21
CA GLU A 250 5.01 8.68 20.27
C GLU A 250 5.60 8.07 18.97
N LEU A 251 4.74 7.55 18.09
CA LEU A 251 5.13 7.04 16.77
C LEU A 251 5.70 8.14 15.84
N ILE A 252 5.55 9.42 16.19
CA ILE A 252 6.14 10.56 15.51
C ILE A 252 7.46 10.91 16.20
N GLU A 253 8.56 10.90 15.45
CA GLU A 253 9.88 11.29 15.96
C GLU A 253 9.86 12.77 16.38
N ASP A 254 10.36 13.06 17.59
CA ASP A 254 10.35 14.37 18.23
C ASP A 254 8.99 15.12 18.10
N PRO A 255 7.91 14.63 18.76
CA PRO A 255 6.53 15.13 18.60
C PRO A 255 6.36 16.65 18.70
N LEU A 256 7.17 17.28 19.56
CA LEU A 256 7.13 18.72 19.83
C LEU A 256 7.93 19.57 18.84
N GLU A 257 8.82 18.98 18.06
CA GLU A 257 9.62 19.70 17.05
C GLU A 257 8.93 19.77 15.68
N THR A 258 7.70 19.26 15.59
CA THR A 258 6.92 19.22 14.34
C THR A 258 6.29 20.57 14.00
N GLU A 259 6.09 20.86 12.70
CA GLU A 259 5.32 22.05 12.27
C GLU A 259 3.92 22.10 12.92
N LEU A 260 3.29 20.93 13.09
CA LEU A 260 2.00 20.78 13.75
C LEU A 260 2.04 21.25 15.20
N ALA A 261 3.02 20.78 15.98
CA ALA A 261 3.16 21.18 17.37
C ALA A 261 3.42 22.67 17.48
N GLY A 262 4.36 23.22 16.69
CA GLY A 262 4.65 24.66 16.65
C GLY A 262 3.39 25.50 16.36
N TYR A 263 2.57 25.09 15.39
CA TYR A 263 1.30 25.77 15.08
C TYR A 263 0.35 25.84 16.28
N PHE A 264 0.21 24.74 17.03
CA PHE A 264 -0.68 24.71 18.19
C PHE A 264 -0.08 25.42 19.42
N GLU A 265 1.25 25.39 19.60
CA GLU A 265 1.91 26.19 20.64
C GLU A 265 1.70 27.70 20.41
N GLU A 266 1.87 28.18 19.17
CA GLU A 266 1.58 29.56 18.77
C GLU A 266 0.10 29.93 18.97
N ALA A 267 -0.80 28.96 18.79
CA ALA A 267 -2.24 29.09 19.05
C ALA A 267 -2.62 29.02 20.55
N GLY A 268 -1.63 28.89 21.45
CA GLY A 268 -1.82 28.93 22.90
C GLY A 268 -2.12 27.58 23.56
N TYR A 269 -1.75 26.47 22.94
CA TYR A 269 -1.87 25.13 23.52
C TYR A 269 -0.63 24.80 24.36
N THR A 270 -0.82 24.06 25.44
CA THR A 270 0.28 23.61 26.31
C THR A 270 0.47 22.10 26.23
N PRO A 271 1.70 21.61 26.03
CA PRO A 271 1.96 20.19 25.98
C PRO A 271 1.91 19.55 27.36
N VAL A 272 1.36 18.34 27.42
CA VAL A 272 1.35 17.44 28.57
C VAL A 272 1.88 16.10 28.12
N GLU A 273 2.90 15.60 28.80
CA GLU A 273 3.49 14.30 28.54
C GLU A 273 2.52 13.18 28.94
N MET A 274 2.31 12.24 28.02
CA MET A 274 1.44 11.08 28.21
C MET A 274 2.28 9.81 28.13
N LYS A 275 1.71 8.63 28.42
CA LYS A 275 2.48 7.38 28.39
C LYS A 275 2.96 7.04 26.97
N ARG A 276 2.16 7.35 25.94
CA ARG A 276 2.40 7.00 24.53
C ARG A 276 2.29 8.18 23.58
N GLY A 277 2.63 9.37 24.06
CA GLY A 277 2.69 10.56 23.22
C GLY A 277 2.59 11.85 24.02
N VAL A 278 2.15 12.90 23.34
CA VAL A 278 1.95 14.22 23.91
C VAL A 278 0.50 14.66 23.67
N ALA A 279 -0.15 15.16 24.71
CA ALA A 279 -1.42 15.85 24.59
C ALA A 279 -1.19 17.36 24.66
N MET A 280 -1.50 18.10 23.60
CA MET A 280 -1.54 19.55 23.64
C MET A 280 -2.95 20.02 24.01
N LEU A 281 -3.05 20.70 25.14
CA LEU A 281 -4.30 21.16 25.71
C LEU A 281 -4.51 22.64 25.41
N ARG A 282 -5.70 23.00 24.95
CA ARG A 282 -6.03 24.41 24.73
C ARG A 282 -6.20 25.13 26.07
N ASN A 283 -5.50 26.25 26.24
CA ASN A 283 -5.75 27.13 27.37
C ASN A 283 -7.11 27.82 27.20
N HIS A 284 -8.11 27.43 27.99
CA HIS A 284 -9.34 28.21 28.12
C HIS A 284 -9.05 29.43 29.02
N THR A 285 -8.81 30.58 28.39
CA THR A 285 -8.84 31.89 29.07
C THR A 285 -10.18 32.57 28.83
#